data_AF-A0A5E4SSP8-F1
#
_entry.id   AF-A0A5E4SSP8-F1
#
_cell.length_a   1.000
_cell.length_b   1.000
_cell.length_c   1.000
_cell.angle_alpha   90.00
_cell.angle_beta   90.00
_cell.angle_gamma   90.00
#
_symmetry.space_group_name_H-M   'P 1'
#
loop_
_entity.id
_entity.type
_entity.pdbx_description
1 polymer ?
#
loop_
_entity_poly.entity_id
_entity_poly.type
_entity_poly.pdbx_seq_one_letter_code
_entity_poly.pdbx_strand_id
1 'polypeptide(L)'
;MAKFVEVRKGARDAGESVNLWFAHCERLKVPYVTVTCRTKLADVEWDHISYPPAVDDLLSAGGSELRDAAIVIFRRHAGSEHAAEFTASDLLVSFRNLEIPAARKAAEELHDLIAAHVAARQAPASALPPHTL
;
A
#
# COMPACT_ATOMS: atom_id res chain seq x y z
N MET A 1 3.98 10.39 -10.96
CA MET A 1 2.62 9.80 -10.97
C MET A 1 2.07 9.86 -9.56
N ALA A 2 0.74 9.97 -9.40
CA ALA A 2 0.12 9.87 -8.08
C ALA A 2 0.36 8.45 -7.52
N LYS A 3 0.62 8.33 -6.22
CA LYS A 3 0.85 7.05 -5.53
C LYS A 3 -0.37 6.60 -4.70
N PHE A 4 -1.28 7.51 -4.44
CA PHE A 4 -2.49 7.26 -3.67
C PHE A 4 -3.57 8.27 -4.10
N VAL A 5 -4.83 7.95 -3.79
CA VAL A 5 -5.94 8.89 -3.84
C VAL A 5 -6.28 9.36 -2.43
N GLU A 6 -6.50 10.65 -2.25
CA GLU A 6 -7.01 11.21 -1.00
C GLU A 6 -8.50 11.52 -1.14
N VAL A 7 -9.30 11.05 -0.20
CA VAL A 7 -10.74 11.32 -0.13
C VAL A 7 -11.14 11.77 1.26
N ARG A 8 -12.16 12.62 1.34
CA ARG A 8 -12.73 13.04 2.63
C ARG A 8 -13.86 12.10 3.03
N LYS A 9 -13.84 11.61 4.26
CA LYS A 9 -14.91 10.77 4.82
C LYS A 9 -16.25 11.51 4.73
N GLY A 10 -17.22 10.91 4.05
CA GLY A 10 -18.56 11.47 3.86
C GLY A 10 -18.71 12.50 2.74
N ALA A 11 -17.66 12.76 1.94
CA ALA A 11 -17.82 13.53 0.71
C ALA A 11 -18.70 12.74 -0.29
N ARG A 12 -19.56 13.47 -1.02
CA ARG A 12 -20.50 12.84 -1.98
C ARG A 12 -19.78 12.13 -3.12
N ASP A 13 -18.64 12.68 -3.53
CA ASP A 13 -17.77 12.23 -4.62
C ASP A 13 -16.68 11.22 -4.19
N ALA A 14 -16.59 10.88 -2.89
CA ALA A 14 -15.55 9.98 -2.39
C ALA A 14 -15.58 8.61 -3.09
N GLY A 15 -16.77 8.03 -3.27
CA GLY A 15 -16.92 6.74 -3.93
C GLY A 15 -16.50 6.75 -5.40
N GLU A 16 -16.84 7.81 -6.13
CA GLU A 16 -16.42 7.97 -7.54
C GLU A 16 -14.90 8.12 -7.65
N SER A 17 -14.29 8.94 -6.79
CA SER A 17 -12.85 9.16 -6.77
C SER A 17 -12.07 7.86 -6.50
N VAL A 18 -12.54 7.07 -5.53
CA VAL A 18 -11.98 5.76 -5.17
C VAL A 18 -12.12 4.78 -6.34
N ASN A 19 -13.28 4.72 -7.00
CA ASN A 19 -13.50 3.85 -8.15
C ASN A 19 -12.63 4.21 -9.37
N LEU A 20 -12.50 5.50 -9.68
CA LEU A 20 -11.64 5.98 -10.77
C LEU A 20 -10.17 5.65 -10.48
N TRP A 21 -9.76 5.80 -9.22
CA TRP A 21 -8.42 5.42 -8.77
C TRP A 21 -8.18 3.91 -8.86
N PHE A 22 -9.16 3.10 -8.46
CA PHE A 22 -9.10 1.65 -8.61
C PHE A 22 -8.93 1.23 -10.07
N ALA A 23 -9.78 1.73 -10.97
CA ALA A 23 -9.69 1.43 -12.40
C ALA A 23 -8.34 1.86 -13.01
N HIS A 24 -7.77 2.96 -12.50
CA HIS A 24 -6.44 3.40 -12.90
C HIS A 24 -5.35 2.42 -12.43
N CYS A 25 -5.39 2.02 -11.16
CA CYS A 25 -4.41 1.11 -10.55
C CYS A 25 -4.48 -0.28 -11.18
N GLU A 26 -5.69 -0.81 -11.39
CA GLU A 26 -5.93 -2.09 -12.06
C GLU A 26 -5.36 -2.10 -13.48
N ARG A 27 -5.66 -1.06 -14.28
CA ARG A 27 -5.15 -0.95 -15.66
C ARG A 27 -3.63 -0.92 -15.73
N LEU A 28 -2.98 -0.25 -14.77
CA LEU A 28 -1.53 -0.14 -14.73
C LEU A 28 -0.84 -1.26 -13.94
N LYS A 29 -1.61 -2.11 -13.24
CA LYS A 29 -1.11 -3.16 -12.34
C LYS A 29 -0.15 -2.57 -11.30
N VAL A 30 -0.58 -1.51 -10.62
CA VAL A 30 0.18 -0.80 -9.59
C VAL A 30 -0.56 -0.84 -8.25
N PRO A 31 0.12 -0.63 -7.11
CA PRO A 31 -0.51 -0.70 -5.81
C PRO A 31 -1.68 0.29 -5.66
N TYR A 32 -2.84 -0.24 -5.30
CA TYR A 32 -4.02 0.57 -4.99
C TYR A 32 -4.00 1.03 -3.53
N VAL A 33 -3.51 2.26 -3.30
CA VAL A 33 -3.46 2.89 -1.98
C VAL A 33 -4.45 4.05 -1.90
N THR A 34 -5.19 4.13 -0.80
CA THR A 34 -6.14 5.21 -0.51
C THR A 34 -5.82 5.87 0.82
N VAL A 35 -6.12 7.17 0.92
CA VAL A 35 -6.03 7.97 2.15
C VAL A 35 -7.40 8.57 2.42
N THR A 36 -8.07 8.08 3.46
CA THR A 36 -9.37 8.59 3.88
C THR A 36 -9.21 9.61 5.00
N CYS A 37 -9.30 10.89 4.66
CA CYS A 37 -9.19 12.01 5.58
C CYS A 37 -10.48 12.23 6.37
N ARG A 38 -10.31 12.48 7.67
CA ARG A 38 -11.32 12.99 8.61
C ARG A 38 -10.95 14.45 8.95
N THR A 39 -11.36 14.95 10.12
CA THR A 39 -11.10 16.35 10.51
C THR A 39 -9.61 16.66 10.73
N LYS A 40 -8.90 15.78 11.43
CA LYS A 40 -7.45 15.93 11.75
C LYS A 40 -6.63 14.67 11.48
N LEU A 41 -7.33 13.55 11.37
CA LEU A 41 -6.75 12.23 11.20
C LEU A 41 -7.12 11.67 9.84
N ALA A 42 -6.36 10.71 9.37
CA ALA A 42 -6.63 9.96 8.17
C ALA A 42 -6.30 8.48 8.36
N ASP A 43 -6.94 7.68 7.54
CA ASP A 43 -6.71 6.24 7.43
C ASP A 43 -6.03 5.96 6.10
N VAL A 44 -5.01 5.11 6.11
CA VAL A 44 -4.31 4.65 4.91
C VAL A 44 -4.70 3.21 4.69
N GLU A 45 -5.15 2.87 3.48
CA GLU A 45 -5.54 1.50 3.14
C GLU A 45 -4.91 1.10 1.81
N TRP A 46 -4.30 -0.08 1.79
CA TRP A 46 -3.87 -0.77 0.59
C TRP A 46 -4.54 -2.13 0.52
N ASP A 47 -4.95 -2.50 -0.68
CA ASP A 47 -5.50 -3.82 -0.99
C ASP A 47 -4.91 -4.36 -2.31
N HIS A 48 -4.58 -5.65 -2.32
CA HIS A 48 -4.09 -6.39 -3.47
C HIS A 48 -5.06 -6.46 -4.66
N ILE A 49 -6.35 -6.13 -4.49
CA ILE A 49 -7.42 -6.22 -5.52
C ILE A 49 -7.11 -5.57 -6.89
N SER A 50 -6.11 -4.69 -6.95
CA SER A 50 -5.64 -4.06 -8.20
C SER A 50 -4.69 -4.93 -9.02
N TYR A 51 -4.19 -6.02 -8.45
CA TYR A 51 -3.34 -6.97 -9.11
C TYR A 51 -4.12 -8.18 -9.64
N PRO A 52 -3.63 -8.84 -10.71
CA PRO A 52 -4.20 -10.12 -11.12
C PRO A 52 -3.88 -11.21 -10.09
N PRO A 53 -4.71 -12.27 -9.97
CA PRO A 53 -4.53 -13.32 -8.95
C PRO A 53 -3.16 -13.99 -8.92
N ALA A 54 -2.45 -14.03 -10.07
CA ALA A 54 -1.09 -14.55 -10.16
C ALA A 54 -0.06 -13.78 -9.29
N VAL A 55 -0.38 -12.56 -8.87
CA VAL A 55 0.46 -11.75 -7.97
C VAL A 55 0.20 -12.10 -6.51
N ASP A 56 -0.96 -12.64 -6.16
CA ASP A 56 -1.31 -13.01 -4.78
C ASP A 56 -0.38 -14.11 -4.26
N ASP A 57 -0.08 -15.09 -5.11
CA ASP A 57 0.91 -16.14 -4.82
C ASP A 57 2.31 -15.55 -4.64
N LEU A 58 2.68 -14.53 -5.43
CA LEU A 58 3.97 -13.86 -5.30
C LEU A 58 4.07 -13.09 -3.99
N LEU A 59 3.02 -12.34 -3.63
CA LEU A 59 2.94 -11.60 -2.37
C LEU A 59 3.01 -12.57 -1.18
N SER A 60 2.24 -13.66 -1.24
CA SER A 60 2.22 -14.69 -0.19
C SER A 60 3.53 -15.46 -0.09
N ALA A 61 4.24 -15.68 -1.20
CA ALA A 61 5.56 -16.34 -1.20
C ALA A 61 6.64 -15.49 -0.52
N GLY A 62 6.43 -14.19 -0.35
CA GLY A 62 7.30 -13.32 0.43
C GLY A 62 7.26 -13.57 1.95
N GLY A 63 6.38 -14.46 2.42
CA GLY A 63 6.20 -14.69 3.85
C GLY A 63 5.82 -13.39 4.55
N SER A 64 6.40 -13.12 5.72
CA SER A 64 6.06 -11.92 6.50
C SER A 64 6.82 -10.64 6.10
N GLU A 65 7.68 -10.67 5.09
CA GLU A 65 8.56 -9.54 4.77
C GLU A 65 7.80 -8.24 4.47
N LEU A 66 6.74 -8.33 3.64
CA LEU A 66 5.91 -7.17 3.30
C LEU A 66 5.22 -6.61 4.54
N ARG A 67 4.63 -7.51 5.34
CA ARG A 67 3.94 -7.16 6.59
C ARG A 67 4.89 -6.49 7.58
N ASP A 68 6.07 -7.07 7.81
CA ASP A 68 7.03 -6.57 8.79
C ASP A 68 7.58 -5.20 8.35
N ALA A 69 7.83 -5.00 7.05
CA ALA A 69 8.21 -3.69 6.51
C ALA A 69 7.07 -2.66 6.60
N ALA A 70 5.82 -3.05 6.37
CA ALA A 70 4.65 -2.18 6.54
C ALA A 70 4.47 -1.76 8.00
N ILE A 71 4.72 -2.65 8.97
CA ILE A 71 4.73 -2.33 10.41
C ILE A 71 5.80 -1.29 10.74
N VAL A 72 6.98 -1.36 10.11
CA VAL A 72 8.04 -0.36 10.29
C VAL A 72 7.63 1.00 9.72
N ILE A 73 6.93 1.06 8.58
CA ILE A 73 6.34 2.31 8.06
C ILE A 73 5.37 2.87 9.08
N PHE A 74 4.41 2.06 9.55
CA PHE A 74 3.43 2.48 10.54
C PHE A 74 4.11 3.08 11.79
N ARG A 75 5.06 2.36 12.39
CA ARG A 75 5.75 2.81 13.61
C ARG A 75 6.50 4.14 13.46
N ARG A 76 6.96 4.48 12.26
CA ARG A 76 7.63 5.76 11.98
C ARG A 76 6.68 6.94 11.93
N HIS A 77 5.43 6.69 11.56
CA HIS A 77 4.40 7.73 11.37
C HIS A 77 3.36 7.76 12.48
N ALA A 78 3.26 6.69 13.27
CA ALA A 78 2.37 6.60 14.42
C ALA A 78 2.86 7.55 15.53
N GLY A 79 2.17 8.66 15.72
CA GLY A 79 2.32 9.50 16.90
C GLY A 79 1.78 8.82 18.15
N SER A 80 2.29 9.20 19.32
CA SER A 80 1.84 8.65 20.62
C SER A 80 0.47 9.14 21.06
N GLU A 81 -0.12 10.12 20.37
CA GLU A 81 -1.26 10.90 20.87
C GLU A 81 -2.65 10.37 20.49
N HIS A 82 -2.77 9.53 19.45
CA HIS A 82 -4.07 9.28 18.80
C HIS A 82 -4.49 7.81 18.73
N ALA A 83 -3.90 6.94 19.55
CA ALA A 83 -4.18 5.50 19.55
C ALA A 83 -4.18 4.97 18.11
N ALA A 84 -3.09 5.23 17.39
CA ALA A 84 -2.93 4.75 16.03
C ALA A 84 -2.99 3.22 16.02
N GLU A 85 -3.69 2.65 15.06
CA GLU A 85 -3.87 1.21 14.92
C GLU A 85 -3.33 0.75 13.57
N PHE A 86 -2.84 -0.48 13.50
CA PHE A 86 -2.45 -1.08 12.24
C PHE A 86 -3.03 -2.48 12.10
N THR A 87 -3.40 -2.81 10.87
CA THR A 87 -3.68 -4.17 10.42
C THR A 87 -2.77 -4.42 9.24
N ALA A 88 -1.96 -5.47 9.28
CA ALA A 88 -1.09 -5.81 8.17
C ALA A 88 -1.12 -7.32 7.94
N SER A 89 -1.48 -7.70 6.72
CA SER A 89 -1.35 -9.03 6.13
C SER A 89 -0.62 -8.90 4.80
N ASP A 90 -0.37 -10.04 4.16
CA ASP A 90 0.38 -10.07 2.90
C ASP A 90 -0.45 -9.52 1.71
N LEU A 91 -1.77 -9.37 1.89
CA LEU A 91 -2.73 -8.96 0.87
C LEU A 91 -3.49 -7.67 1.22
N LEU A 92 -3.36 -7.19 2.46
CA LEU A 92 -4.06 -6.00 2.96
C LEU A 92 -3.21 -5.29 3.99
N VAL A 93 -3.12 -3.96 3.89
CA VAL A 93 -2.52 -3.12 4.93
C VAL A 93 -3.46 -1.96 5.22
N SER A 94 -3.74 -1.72 6.50
CA SER A 94 -4.54 -0.60 6.98
C SER A 94 -3.81 0.08 8.13
N PHE A 95 -3.60 1.38 8.02
CA PHE A 95 -3.12 2.23 9.11
C PHE A 95 -4.23 3.20 9.48
N ARG A 96 -4.62 3.23 10.75
CA ARG A 96 -5.74 4.03 11.22
C ARG A 96 -5.31 5.09 12.20
N ASN A 97 -6.08 6.19 12.20
CA ASN A 97 -5.93 7.31 13.13
C ASN A 97 -4.54 8.00 13.06
N LEU A 98 -3.93 8.07 11.87
CA LEU A 98 -2.70 8.84 11.66
C LEU A 98 -3.04 10.32 11.46
N GLU A 99 -2.17 11.24 11.87
CA GLU A 99 -2.31 12.64 11.47
C GLU A 99 -2.24 12.77 9.94
N ILE A 100 -3.03 13.65 9.33
CA ILE A 100 -3.11 13.77 7.86
C ILE A 100 -1.73 13.90 7.18
N PRO A 101 -0.78 14.73 7.66
CA PRO A 101 0.55 14.81 7.06
C PRO A 101 1.35 13.51 7.17
N ALA A 102 1.21 12.79 8.29
CA ALA A 102 1.87 11.50 8.52
C ALA A 102 1.24 10.39 7.67
N ALA A 103 -0.09 10.38 7.54
CA ALA A 103 -0.83 9.45 6.70
C ALA A 103 -0.43 9.54 5.23
N ARG A 104 -0.27 10.77 4.69
CA ARG A 104 0.20 10.98 3.32
C ARG A 104 1.58 10.37 3.09
N LYS A 105 2.54 10.65 3.98
CA LYS A 105 3.89 10.08 3.90
C LYS A 105 3.87 8.55 4.02
N ALA A 106 3.08 8.03 4.95
CA ALA A 106 2.91 6.59 5.12
C ALA A 106 2.32 5.93 3.87
N ALA A 107 1.37 6.57 3.19
CA ALA A 107 0.79 6.09 1.95
C ALA A 107 1.79 6.06 0.79
N GLU A 108 2.63 7.10 0.67
CA GLU A 108 3.71 7.11 -0.34
C GLU A 108 4.72 6.00 -0.10
N GLU A 109 5.16 5.82 1.14
CA GLU A 109 6.11 4.77 1.51
C GLU A 109 5.51 3.37 1.34
N LEU A 110 4.24 3.20 1.71
CA LEU A 110 3.53 1.94 1.55
C LEU A 110 3.42 1.56 0.08
N HIS A 111 3.02 2.50 -0.78
CA HIS A 111 2.97 2.28 -2.23
C HIS A 111 4.33 1.85 -2.77
N ASP A 112 5.41 2.57 -2.42
CA ASP A 112 6.76 2.25 -2.90
C ASP A 112 7.24 0.87 -2.41
N LEU A 113 6.94 0.53 -1.16
CA LEU A 113 7.24 -0.78 -0.59
C LEU A 113 6.57 -1.90 -1.40
N ILE A 114 5.26 -1.79 -1.66
CA ILE A 114 4.51 -2.83 -2.38
C ILE A 114 4.98 -2.93 -3.83
N ALA A 115 5.17 -1.80 -4.51
CA ALA A 115 5.66 -1.78 -5.89
C ALA A 115 7.03 -2.46 -6.00
N ALA A 116 7.95 -2.16 -5.08
CA ALA A 116 9.27 -2.81 -5.03
C ALA A 116 9.16 -4.30 -4.72
N HIS A 117 8.27 -4.69 -3.81
CA HIS A 117 8.08 -6.08 -3.39
C HIS A 117 7.55 -6.97 -4.53
N VAL A 118 6.60 -6.43 -5.30
CA VAL A 118 6.05 -7.07 -6.51
C VAL A 118 7.10 -7.14 -7.61
N ALA A 119 7.80 -6.03 -7.89
CA ALA A 119 8.83 -5.99 -8.94
C ALA A 119 9.98 -6.99 -8.66
N ALA A 120 10.44 -7.09 -7.41
CA ALA A 120 11.50 -8.02 -7.01
C ALA A 120 11.15 -9.50 -7.26
N ARG A 121 9.84 -9.84 -7.21
CA ARG A 121 9.35 -11.22 -7.34
C ARG A 121 8.85 -11.55 -8.75
N GLN A 122 8.48 -10.53 -9.52
CA GLN A 122 8.19 -10.67 -10.94
C GLN A 122 9.47 -10.71 -11.80
N ALA A 123 10.61 -10.28 -11.26
CA ALA A 123 11.89 -10.41 -11.94
C ALA A 123 12.17 -11.90 -12.25
N PRO A 124 12.45 -12.26 -13.52
CA PRO A 124 12.74 -13.65 -13.86
C PRO A 124 14.01 -14.10 -13.11
N ALA A 125 13.98 -15.30 -12.54
CA ALA A 125 15.12 -15.97 -11.91
C ALA A 125 16.34 -16.17 -12.85
N SER A 126 16.26 -15.74 -14.11
CA SER A 126 17.33 -15.78 -15.13
C SER A 126 18.35 -14.63 -15.04
N ALA A 127 18.28 -13.74 -14.05
CA ALA A 127 19.27 -12.66 -13.85
C ALA A 127 20.49 -13.06 -13.00
N LEU A 128 20.68 -14.36 -12.73
CA LEU A 128 21.96 -14.85 -12.22
C LEU A 128 22.92 -15.02 -13.41
N PRO A 129 24.07 -14.32 -13.47
CA PRO A 129 25.07 -14.62 -14.48
C PRO A 129 25.50 -16.08 -14.30
N PRO A 130 25.61 -16.89 -15.36
CA PRO A 130 26.21 -18.20 -15.22
C PRO A 130 27.63 -17.98 -14.71
N HIS A 131 27.91 -18.42 -13.48
CA HIS A 131 29.27 -18.54 -12.99
C HIS A 131 30.02 -19.38 -14.02
N THR A 132 30.88 -18.70 -14.76
CA THR A 132 31.73 -19.31 -15.77
C THR A 132 32.73 -20.18 -15.00
N LEU A 133 32.69 -21.48 -15.28
CA LEU A 133 33.64 -22.49 -14.79
C LEU A 133 35.06 -22.14 -15.24
#